data_AF-A0A5D6YCZ7-F1
#
_entry.id   AF-A0A5D6YCZ7-F1
#
_cell.length_a   1.000
_cell.length_b   1.000
_cell.length_c   1.000
_cell.angle_alpha   90.00
_cell.angle_beta   90.00
_cell.angle_gamma   90.00
#
_symmetry.space_group_name_H-M   'P 1'
#
loop_
_entity.id
_entity.type
_entity.pdbx_description
1 polymer ?
#
loop_
_entity_poly.entity_id
_entity_poly.type
_entity_poly.pdbx_seq_one_letter_code
_entity_poly.pdbx_strand_id
1 'polypeptide(L)'
;MERFFALPRDAKLALQRDAHNPFGYYDNEFTKNKKDWKEVFDASPRYDQPVDQDDDEDDDDRIAAVHNNWPDEALLPTFKATYTEYYYSVERIAHRLMMLVA
;
A
#
# COMPACT_ATOMS: atom_id res chain seq x y z
N MET A 1 1.60 2.63 -12.78
CA MET A 1 1.41 3.75 -11.84
C MET A 1 1.13 5.08 -12.53
N GLU A 2 1.67 5.37 -13.73
CA GLU A 2 1.44 6.66 -14.43
C GLU A 2 -0.04 7.08 -14.52
N ARG A 3 -0.91 6.15 -14.92
CA ARG A 3 -2.36 6.42 -15.03
C ARG A 3 -3.01 6.85 -13.70
N PHE A 4 -2.51 6.34 -12.57
CA PHE A 4 -2.98 6.75 -11.25
C PHE A 4 -2.56 8.18 -10.92
N PHE A 5 -1.28 8.52 -11.12
CA PHE A 5 -0.77 9.86 -10.77
C PHE A 5 -1.27 10.96 -11.72
N ALA A 6 -1.69 10.58 -12.93
CA ALA A 6 -2.37 11.48 -13.88
C ALA A 6 -3.83 11.79 -13.50
N LEU A 7 -4.42 11.13 -12.50
CA LEU A 7 -5.76 11.46 -12.01
C LEU A 7 -5.82 12.88 -11.44
N PRO A 8 -6.99 13.54 -11.48
CA PRO A 8 -7.20 14.81 -10.80
C PRO A 8 -6.82 14.71 -9.31
N ARG A 9 -6.30 15.81 -8.76
CA ARG A 9 -5.82 15.85 -7.37
C ARG A 9 -6.88 15.38 -6.38
N ASP A 10 -8.13 15.80 -6.55
CA ASP A 10 -9.21 15.44 -5.64
C ASP A 10 -9.52 13.93 -5.66
N ALA A 11 -9.39 13.28 -6.81
CA ALA A 11 -9.55 11.83 -6.91
C ALA A 11 -8.42 11.08 -6.19
N LYS A 12 -7.19 11.60 -6.22
CA LYS A 12 -6.06 11.05 -5.47
C LYS A 12 -6.23 11.29 -3.96
N LEU A 13 -6.70 12.48 -3.56
CA LEU A 13 -6.97 12.82 -2.16
C LEU A 13 -8.12 12.01 -1.55
N ALA A 14 -9.10 11.59 -2.36
CA ALA A 14 -10.15 10.68 -1.89
C ALA A 14 -9.60 9.31 -1.42
N LEU A 15 -8.39 8.95 -1.85
CA LEU A 15 -7.68 7.72 -1.48
C LEU A 15 -6.55 8.00 -0.48
N GLN A 16 -6.53 9.19 0.14
CA GLN A 16 -5.46 9.60 1.03
C GLN A 16 -5.41 8.71 2.28
N ARG A 17 -4.20 8.36 2.70
CA ARG A 17 -3.96 7.70 3.98
C ARG A 17 -4.11 8.67 5.16
N ASP A 18 -4.24 8.15 6.37
CA ASP A 18 -4.31 8.97 7.59
C ASP A 18 -3.44 8.41 8.73
N ALA A 19 -3.58 8.99 9.93
CA ALA A 19 -2.78 8.61 11.09
C ALA A 19 -3.07 7.18 11.61
N HIS A 20 -4.23 6.61 11.26
CA HIS A 20 -4.68 5.28 11.69
C HIS A 20 -4.58 4.26 10.55
N ASN A 21 -4.77 4.67 9.30
CA ASN A 21 -4.59 3.82 8.13
C ASN A 21 -3.37 4.27 7.29
N PRO A 22 -2.27 3.49 7.26
CA PRO A 22 -1.05 3.87 6.53
C PRO A 22 -1.13 3.69 5.01
N PHE A 23 -2.17 3.02 4.48
CA PHE A 23 -2.28 2.71 3.06
C PHE A 23 -3.13 3.74 2.31
N GLY A 24 -2.68 4.10 1.11
CA GLY A 24 -3.31 5.11 0.25
C GLY A 24 -2.33 6.15 -0.29
N TYR A 25 -2.89 7.20 -0.88
CA TYR A 25 -2.16 8.33 -1.47
C TYR A 25 -1.57 9.27 -0.40
N TYR A 26 -0.40 9.85 -0.69
CA TYR A 26 0.17 10.94 0.11
C TYR A 26 1.18 11.78 -0.70
N ASP A 27 1.25 13.09 -0.44
CA ASP A 27 2.14 14.04 -1.15
C ASP A 27 2.89 15.01 -0.22
N ASN A 28 2.94 14.66 1.07
CA ASN A 28 3.49 15.53 2.11
C ASN A 28 4.43 14.79 3.06
N GLU A 29 5.21 13.82 2.55
CA GLU A 29 6.23 13.12 3.32
C GLU A 29 7.44 14.02 3.63
N PHE A 30 8.08 13.73 4.75
CA PHE A 30 9.30 14.41 5.19
C PHE A 30 10.38 13.40 5.53
N THR A 31 11.58 13.58 4.96
CA THR A 31 12.80 12.89 5.38
C THR A 31 13.71 13.87 6.09
N LYS A 32 14.01 13.62 7.37
CA LYS A 32 14.84 14.50 8.22
C LYS A 32 14.35 15.96 8.23
N ASN A 33 13.04 16.15 8.43
CA ASN A 33 12.35 17.45 8.42
C ASN A 33 12.45 18.23 7.10
N LYS A 34 12.86 17.60 6.00
CA LYS A 34 12.80 18.17 4.65
C LYS A 34 11.71 17.48 3.88
N LYS A 35 10.88 18.27 3.19
CA LYS A 35 9.80 17.73 2.36
C LYS A 35 10.40 16.90 1.23
N ASP A 36 9.87 15.69 1.04
CA ASP A 36 10.17 14.87 -0.12
C ASP A 36 9.25 15.32 -1.27
N TRP A 37 9.85 15.76 -2.38
CA TRP A 37 9.11 16.29 -3.54
C TRP A 37 8.62 15.14 -4.44
N LYS A 38 7.74 14.32 -3.87
CA LYS A 38 7.13 13.17 -4.52
C LYS A 38 5.67 13.02 -4.12
N GLU A 39 4.93 12.34 -4.97
CA GLU A 39 3.66 11.71 -4.63
C GLU A 39 3.91 10.22 -4.40
N VAL A 40 3.17 9.62 -3.48
CA VAL A 40 3.25 8.18 -3.18
C VAL A 40 1.86 7.59 -3.09
N PHE A 41 1.78 6.29 -3.36
CA PHE A 41 0.61 5.48 -3.08
C PHE A 41 1.12 4.18 -2.45
N ASP A 42 0.80 3.99 -1.17
CA ASP A 42 1.24 2.84 -0.38
C ASP A 42 0.12 1.81 -0.30
N ALA A 43 0.43 0.55 -0.60
CA ALA A 43 -0.53 -0.54 -0.51
C ALA A 43 0.17 -1.88 -0.28
N SER A 44 -0.55 -2.84 0.30
CA SER A 44 -0.06 -4.20 0.52
C SER A 44 -1.20 -5.20 0.34
N PRO A 45 -1.14 -6.09 -0.66
CA PRO A 45 -2.16 -7.11 -0.88
C PRO A 45 -2.39 -8.06 0.30
N ARG A 46 -1.46 -8.13 1.27
CA ARG A 46 -1.61 -8.93 2.49
C ARG A 46 -2.71 -8.38 3.43
N TYR A 47 -3.02 -7.09 3.34
CA TYR A 47 -4.09 -6.42 4.10
C TYR A 47 -5.40 -6.30 3.31
N ASP A 48 -5.57 -7.11 2.25
CA ASP A 48 -6.87 -7.26 1.56
C ASP A 48 -7.71 -8.41 2.11
N GLN A 49 -7.10 -9.30 2.90
CA GLN A 49 -7.77 -10.40 3.57
C GLN A 49 -7.87 -10.08 5.07
N PRO A 50 -8.89 -10.58 5.77
CA PRO A 50 -8.89 -10.59 7.22
C PRO A 50 -7.58 -11.24 7.69
N VAL A 51 -6.88 -10.58 8.60
CA VAL A 51 -5.72 -11.16 9.25
C VAL A 51 -6.24 -12.33 10.09
N ASP A 52 -5.83 -13.56 9.80
CA ASP A 52 -6.15 -14.69 10.67
C ASP A 52 -5.55 -14.37 12.05
N GLN A 53 -6.41 -14.21 13.05
CA GLN A 53 -6.12 -13.74 14.41
C GLN A 53 -5.33 -14.74 15.27
N ASP A 54 -4.63 -15.69 14.65
CA ASP A 54 -4.05 -16.84 15.37
C ASP A 54 -2.56 -16.64 15.75
N ASP A 55 -1.90 -15.56 15.33
CA ASP A 55 -0.53 -15.23 15.74
C ASP A 55 -0.53 -14.11 16.80
N ASP A 56 -0.48 -14.55 18.06
CA ASP A 56 -0.08 -13.85 19.29
C ASP A 56 -0.95 -12.67 19.79
N GLU A 57 -1.72 -12.93 20.86
CA GLU A 57 -2.60 -12.04 21.63
C GLU A 57 -1.92 -10.83 22.33
N ASP A 58 -0.68 -10.47 22.00
CA ASP A 58 0.10 -9.48 22.76
C ASP A 58 0.44 -8.18 22.01
N ASP A 59 0.05 -8.01 20.73
CA ASP A 59 0.37 -6.79 19.96
C ASP A 59 -0.88 -6.11 19.36
N ASP A 60 -1.55 -5.35 20.25
CA ASP A 60 -2.33 -4.13 20.00
C ASP A 60 -3.55 -4.26 19.03
N ASP A 61 -4.72 -3.83 19.52
CA ASP A 61 -5.99 -3.62 18.77
C ASP A 61 -5.86 -2.77 17.47
N ARG A 62 -4.65 -2.32 17.13
CA ARG A 62 -4.28 -1.51 15.95
C ARG A 62 -4.25 -2.26 14.63
N ILE A 63 -4.00 -3.58 14.61
CA ILE A 63 -3.89 -4.32 13.33
C ILE A 63 -5.27 -4.51 12.67
N ALA A 64 -6.34 -4.57 13.45
CA ALA A 64 -7.69 -4.88 12.96
C ALA A 64 -8.34 -3.79 12.07
N ALA A 65 -7.81 -2.56 12.06
CA ALA A 65 -8.42 -1.42 11.33
C ALA A 65 -7.69 -1.04 10.02
N VAL A 66 -6.53 -1.63 9.74
CA VAL A 66 -5.71 -1.28 8.59
C VAL A 66 -6.28 -1.91 7.32
N HIS A 67 -6.41 -1.12 6.25
CA HIS A 67 -6.97 -1.58 4.97
C HIS A 67 -6.41 -0.77 3.80
N ASN A 68 -6.33 -1.38 2.61
CA ASN A 68 -5.90 -0.64 1.43
C ASN A 68 -6.98 0.31 0.90
N ASN A 69 -6.62 1.58 0.71
CA ASN A 69 -7.44 2.56 -0.01
C ASN A 69 -7.28 2.42 -1.54
N TRP A 70 -7.76 1.31 -2.11
CA TRP A 70 -7.68 1.05 -3.54
C TRP A 70 -8.53 2.02 -4.36
N PRO A 71 -8.07 2.45 -5.55
CA PRO A 71 -8.94 3.14 -6.49
C PRO A 71 -10.07 2.21 -6.96
N ASP A 72 -11.25 2.79 -7.18
CA ASP A 72 -12.40 2.07 -7.73
C ASP A 72 -12.06 1.49 -9.12
N GLU A 73 -12.56 0.28 -9.40
CA GLU A 73 -12.33 -0.43 -10.65
C GLU A 73 -12.87 0.33 -11.87
N ALA A 74 -13.95 1.11 -11.71
CA ALA A 74 -14.47 1.99 -12.75
C ALA A 74 -13.56 3.20 -13.01
N LEU A 75 -12.87 3.69 -11.99
CA LEU A 75 -11.95 4.83 -12.10
C LEU A 75 -10.61 4.39 -12.71
N LEU A 76 -10.08 3.27 -12.24
CA LEU A 76 -8.79 2.76 -12.69
C LEU A 76 -8.84 1.24 -12.85
N PRO A 77 -9.40 0.75 -13.98
CA PRO A 77 -9.54 -0.68 -14.22
C PRO A 77 -8.20 -1.41 -14.12
N THR A 78 -8.28 -2.62 -13.56
CA THR A 78 -7.22 -3.59 -13.32
C THR A 78 -6.11 -3.13 -12.40
N PHE A 79 -6.17 -1.93 -11.82
CA PHE A 79 -5.06 -1.38 -11.05
C PHE A 79 -4.66 -2.26 -9.87
N LYS A 80 -5.64 -2.64 -9.05
CA LYS A 80 -5.44 -3.53 -7.90
C LYS A 80 -4.85 -4.87 -8.37
N ALA A 81 -5.46 -5.51 -9.37
CA ALA A 81 -5.00 -6.79 -9.88
C ALA A 81 -3.54 -6.74 -10.37
N THR A 82 -3.20 -5.72 -11.17
CA THR A 82 -1.82 -5.53 -11.68
C THR A 82 -0.83 -5.25 -10.55
N TYR A 83 -1.17 -4.41 -9.57
CA TYR A 83 -0.32 -4.14 -8.42
C TYR A 83 -0.07 -5.41 -7.59
N THR A 84 -1.14 -6.17 -7.33
CA THR A 84 -1.08 -7.41 -6.55
C THR A 84 -0.20 -8.46 -7.23
N GLU A 85 -0.33 -8.66 -8.55
CA GLU A 85 0.53 -9.57 -9.30
C GLU A 85 2.00 -9.15 -9.25
N TYR A 86 2.27 -7.85 -9.41
CA TYR A 86 3.62 -7.30 -9.28
C TYR A 86 4.20 -7.53 -7.88
N TYR A 87 3.43 -7.24 -6.82
CA TYR A 87 3.84 -7.43 -5.44
C TYR A 87 4.31 -8.87 -5.18
N TYR A 88 3.48 -9.86 -5.48
CA TYR A 88 3.83 -11.27 -5.28
C TYR A 88 4.98 -11.75 -6.18
N SER A 89 5.11 -11.15 -7.37
CA SER A 89 6.25 -11.44 -8.25
C SER A 89 7.57 -10.97 -7.65
N VAL A 90 7.61 -9.78 -7.06
CA VAL A 90 8.78 -9.23 -6.36
C VAL A 90 9.07 -10.00 -5.08
N GLU A 91 8.05 -10.32 -4.28
CA GLU A 91 8.20 -11.12 -3.07
C GLU A 91 8.87 -12.47 -3.34
N ARG A 92 8.44 -13.17 -4.39
CA ARG A 92 9.06 -14.42 -4.83
C ARG A 92 10.53 -14.26 -5.21
N ILE A 93 10.90 -13.14 -5.84
CA ILE A 93 12.31 -12.85 -6.18
C ILE A 93 13.09 -12.59 -4.89
N ALA A 94 12.55 -11.81 -3.95
CA ALA A 94 13.18 -11.51 -2.67
C ALA A 94 13.47 -12.80 -1.87
N HIS A 95 12.51 -13.74 -1.79
CA HIS A 95 12.73 -15.04 -1.14
C HIS A 95 13.87 -15.83 -1.79
N ARG A 96 13.96 -15.83 -3.13
CA ARG A 96 15.07 -16.48 -3.84
C ARG A 96 16.41 -15.84 -3.55
N LEU A 97 16.47 -14.52 -3.48
CA LEU A 97 17.69 -13.79 -3.13
C LEU A 97 18.12 -14.13 -1.69
N MET A 98 17.19 -14.16 -0.74
CA MET A 98 17.49 -14.51 0.65
C MET A 98 18.08 -15.92 0.79
N MET A 99 17.60 -16.90 0.02
CA MET A 99 18.18 -18.25 0.00
C MET A 99 19.59 -18.33 -0.58
N LEU A 100 20.02 -17.35 -1.38
CA LEU A 100 21.37 -17.31 -1.96
C LEU A 100 22.39 -16.62 -1.06
N VAL A 101 21.93 -15.81 -0.10
CA VAL A 101 22.78 -15.06 0.83
C VAL A 101 22.90 -15.79 2.19
N ALA A 102 21.96 -16.69 2.49
CA ALA A 102 22.01 -17.59 3.65
C ALA A 102 23.04 -18.71 3.48
#